data_AF-A0A0F7S4Z4-F1
#
_entry.id   AF-A0A0F7S4Z4-F1
#
_cell.length_a   1.000
_cell.length_b   1.000
_cell.length_c   1.000
_cell.angle_alpha   90.00
_cell.angle_beta   90.00
_cell.angle_gamma   90.00
#
_symmetry.space_group_name_H-M   'P 1'
#
loop_
_entity.id
_entity.type
_entity.pdbx_description
1 polymer ?
#
loop_
_entity_poly.entity_id
_entity_poly.type
_entity_poly.pdbx_seq_one_letter_code
_entity_poly.pdbx_strand_id
1 'polypeptide(L)'
;MRTLTSFNPGEEMYNTYGPLSNALLLTRYGFCLDTETDFERLTIDLRFLSERQAFFQAFTSHPSSGFERIAEVEAVFDHVLALVVGRFPPAVDEEDEEEVTS
;
A
#
# COMPACT_ATOMS: atom_id res chain seq x y z
N MET A 1 -2.27 -13.08 -30.60
CA MET A 1 -2.66 -13.73 -29.34
C MET A 1 -2.13 -15.15 -29.37
N ARG A 2 -1.27 -15.52 -28.43
CA ARG A 2 -0.64 -16.85 -28.36
C ARG A 2 -1.11 -17.52 -27.07
N THR A 3 -1.36 -18.81 -27.12
CA THR A 3 -1.78 -19.55 -25.93
C THR A 3 -0.59 -19.73 -24.98
N LEU A 4 -0.84 -19.54 -23.68
CA LEU A 4 0.15 -19.81 -22.63
C LEU A 4 0.28 -21.31 -22.36
N THR A 5 -0.81 -22.06 -22.54
CA THR A 5 -0.91 -23.51 -22.38
C THR A 5 -1.59 -24.15 -23.59
N SER A 6 -1.46 -25.46 -23.78
CA SER A 6 -2.24 -26.21 -24.78
C SER A 6 -3.69 -26.37 -24.31
N PHE A 7 -4.64 -26.36 -25.24
CA PHE A 7 -6.07 -26.54 -24.97
C PHE A 7 -6.67 -27.58 -25.90
N ASN A 8 -7.62 -28.36 -25.41
CA ASN A 8 -8.42 -29.27 -26.22
C ASN A 8 -9.67 -28.56 -26.79
N PRO A 9 -10.23 -29.06 -27.91
CA PRO A 9 -11.48 -28.55 -28.43
C PRO A 9 -12.61 -28.65 -27.38
N GLY A 10 -13.31 -27.53 -27.14
CA GLY A 10 -14.40 -27.44 -26.16
C GLY A 10 -13.98 -26.98 -24.77
N GLU A 11 -12.67 -26.80 -24.51
CA GLU A 11 -12.18 -26.22 -23.26
C GLU A 11 -12.24 -24.68 -23.30
N GLU A 12 -12.47 -24.08 -22.14
CA GLU A 12 -12.45 -22.62 -21.99
C GLU A 12 -11.01 -22.09 -22.09
N MET A 13 -10.82 -21.04 -22.88
CA MET A 13 -9.53 -20.40 -23.08
C MET A 13 -9.42 -19.14 -22.23
N TYR A 14 -8.56 -19.15 -21.21
CA TYR A 14 -8.32 -18.01 -20.36
C TYR A 14 -7.17 -17.12 -20.86
N ASN A 15 -7.33 -15.81 -20.66
CA ASN A 15 -6.27 -14.82 -20.86
C ASN A 15 -5.83 -14.26 -19.53
N THR A 16 -4.59 -13.75 -19.49
CA THR A 16 -4.09 -12.97 -18.37
C THR A 16 -4.38 -11.50 -18.59
N TYR A 17 -5.02 -10.85 -17.62
CA TYR A 17 -5.25 -9.40 -17.59
C TYR A 17 -4.02 -8.61 -17.13
N GLY A 18 -2.89 -9.29 -16.91
CA GLY A 18 -1.68 -8.74 -16.33
C GLY A 18 -1.66 -8.83 -14.80
N PRO A 19 -0.64 -8.24 -14.14
CA PRO A 19 -0.46 -8.30 -12.70
C PRO A 19 -1.40 -7.31 -11.98
N LEU A 20 -2.67 -7.71 -11.83
CA LEU A 20 -3.72 -6.88 -11.23
C LEU A 20 -4.25 -7.54 -9.94
N SER A 21 -4.43 -6.73 -8.90
CA SER A 21 -5.14 -7.14 -7.68
C SER A 21 -6.64 -7.26 -7.93
N ASN A 22 -7.37 -7.99 -7.07
CA ASN A 22 -8.83 -8.06 -7.16
C ASN A 22 -9.50 -6.69 -7.05
N ALA A 23 -8.93 -5.77 -6.26
CA ALA A 23 -9.41 -4.39 -6.21
C ALA A 23 -9.32 -3.68 -7.59
N LEU A 24 -8.24 -3.92 -8.34
CA LEU A 24 -8.07 -3.36 -9.69
C LEU A 24 -8.94 -4.09 -10.73
N LEU A 25 -9.11 -5.41 -10.60
CA LEU A 25 -10.03 -6.16 -11.46
C LEU A 25 -11.47 -5.67 -11.29
N LEU A 26 -11.92 -5.49 -10.05
CA LEU A 26 -13.27 -5.04 -9.75
C LEU A 26 -13.53 -3.62 -10.26
N THR A 27 -12.61 -2.69 -10.00
CA THR A 27 -12.78 -1.28 -10.37
C THR A 27 -12.64 -1.00 -11.87
N ARG A 28 -11.86 -1.80 -12.60
CA ARG A 28 -11.62 -1.60 -14.05
C ARG A 28 -12.46 -2.50 -14.95
N TYR A 29 -12.75 -3.72 -14.51
CA TYR A 29 -13.39 -4.75 -15.32
C TYR A 29 -14.69 -5.30 -14.71
N GLY A 30 -15.05 -4.89 -13.50
CA GLY A 30 -16.36 -5.21 -12.91
C GLY A 30 -16.49 -6.62 -12.35
N PHE A 31 -15.38 -7.34 -12.13
CA PHE A 31 -15.38 -8.67 -11.51
C PHE A 31 -14.18 -8.83 -10.56
N CYS A 32 -14.26 -9.77 -9.63
CA CYS A 32 -13.12 -10.26 -8.85
C CYS A 32 -13.01 -11.78 -9.04
N LEU A 33 -11.81 -12.33 -8.85
CA LEU A 33 -11.62 -13.77 -8.79
C LEU A 33 -12.02 -14.29 -7.40
N ASP A 34 -12.52 -15.52 -7.36
CA ASP A 34 -12.92 -16.17 -6.10
C ASP A 34 -11.71 -16.53 -5.22
N THR A 35 -10.50 -16.44 -5.78
CA THR A 35 -9.23 -16.63 -5.08
C THR A 35 -8.46 -15.32 -5.01
N GLU A 36 -7.59 -15.19 -4.00
CA GLU A 36 -6.60 -14.12 -3.99
C GLU A 36 -5.74 -14.19 -5.25
N THR A 37 -5.44 -13.01 -5.82
CA THR A 37 -4.50 -12.92 -6.94
C THR A 37 -3.07 -12.96 -6.41
N ASP A 38 -2.12 -13.47 -7.21
CA ASP A 38 -0.68 -13.40 -6.88
C ASP A 38 -0.14 -11.97 -6.79
N PHE A 39 -0.98 -10.97 -7.11
CA PHE A 39 -0.64 -9.56 -7.18
C PHE A 39 -1.48 -8.70 -6.24
N GLU A 40 -2.07 -9.30 -5.20
CA GLU A 40 -2.79 -8.54 -4.19
C GLU A 40 -1.90 -7.44 -3.61
N ARG A 41 -2.49 -6.25 -3.49
CA ARG A 41 -1.85 -5.08 -2.91
C ARG A 41 -2.74 -4.55 -1.81
N LEU A 42 -2.31 -4.76 -0.58
CA LEU A 42 -2.94 -4.20 0.60
C LEU A 42 -2.22 -2.90 0.94
N THR A 43 -2.99 -1.82 1.08
CA THR A 43 -2.48 -0.55 1.58
C THR A 43 -2.75 -0.45 3.06
N ILE A 44 -1.77 0.06 3.82
CA ILE A 44 -1.91 0.38 5.23
C ILE A 44 -1.79 1.90 5.35
N ASP A 45 -2.75 2.53 6.00
CA ASP A 45 -2.77 3.95 6.30
C ASP A 45 -2.50 4.18 7.79
N LEU A 46 -1.29 4.63 8.07
CA LEU A 46 -0.77 4.84 9.43
C LEU A 46 -1.43 6.03 10.15
N ARG A 47 -2.32 6.78 9.49
CA ARG A 47 -3.16 7.79 10.15
C ARG A 47 -4.26 7.15 10.98
N PHE A 48 -4.69 5.93 10.63
CA PHE A 48 -5.65 5.18 11.44
C PHE A 48 -4.93 4.45 12.56
N LEU A 49 -5.36 4.68 13.81
CA LEU A 49 -4.70 4.15 15.01
C LEU A 49 -4.59 2.62 15.00
N SER A 50 -5.65 1.93 14.59
CA SER A 50 -5.70 0.45 14.53
C SER A 50 -4.69 -0.11 13.52
N GLU A 51 -4.58 0.53 12.36
CA GLU A 51 -3.64 0.12 11.31
C GLU A 51 -2.20 0.43 11.69
N ARG A 52 -1.96 1.60 12.29
CA ARG A 52 -0.66 1.97 12.85
C ARG A 52 -0.19 0.99 13.93
N GLN A 53 -1.10 0.57 14.82
CA GLN A 53 -0.78 -0.41 15.85
C GLN A 53 -0.45 -1.79 15.24
N ALA A 54 -1.23 -2.26 14.26
CA ALA A 54 -0.95 -3.50 13.56
C ALA A 54 0.40 -3.45 12.82
N PHE A 55 0.72 -2.30 12.20
CA PHE A 55 2.00 -2.06 11.57
C PHE A 55 3.16 -2.16 12.57
N PHE A 56 3.09 -1.51 13.74
CA PHE A 56 4.14 -1.63 14.76
C PHE A 56 4.25 -3.04 15.34
N GLN A 57 3.13 -3.73 15.51
CA GLN A 57 3.12 -5.11 15.98
C GLN A 57 3.88 -6.05 15.02
N ALA A 58 3.80 -5.80 13.71
CA ALA A 58 4.52 -6.60 12.72
C ALA A 58 6.04 -6.64 13.01
N PHE A 59 6.63 -5.52 13.45
CA PHE A 59 8.03 -5.47 13.82
C PHE A 59 8.32 -6.30 15.07
N THR A 60 7.46 -6.30 16.10
CA THR A 60 7.68 -7.15 17.28
C THR A 60 7.44 -8.65 17.01
N SER A 61 6.68 -8.97 15.96
CA SER A 61 6.33 -10.36 15.62
C SER A 61 7.39 -11.08 14.78
N HIS A 62 8.32 -10.33 14.17
CA HIS A 62 9.30 -10.88 13.25
C HIS A 62 10.67 -11.07 13.93
N PRO A 63 11.25 -12.29 13.94
CA PRO A 63 12.45 -12.59 14.73
C PRO A 63 13.72 -11.84 14.27
N SER A 64 13.71 -11.22 13.10
CA SER A 64 14.84 -10.45 12.55
C SER A 64 14.79 -8.95 12.85
N SER A 65 13.71 -8.45 13.47
CA SER A 65 13.51 -7.02 13.67
C SER A 65 14.35 -6.43 14.80
N GLY A 66 14.71 -7.24 15.80
CA GLY A 66 15.42 -6.82 17.01
C GLY A 66 14.57 -5.99 18.00
N PHE A 67 13.27 -5.79 17.73
CA PHE A 67 12.37 -5.04 18.61
C PHE A 67 11.59 -5.98 19.55
N GLU A 68 11.60 -5.68 20.85
CA GLU A 68 10.87 -6.48 21.86
C GLU A 68 9.52 -5.86 22.22
N ARG A 69 9.40 -4.53 22.09
CA ARG A 69 8.18 -3.80 22.48
C ARG A 69 7.72 -2.84 21.40
N ILE A 70 6.40 -2.69 21.28
CA ILE A 70 5.77 -1.74 20.35
C ILE A 70 6.24 -0.31 20.60
N ALA A 71 6.41 0.08 21.87
CA ALA A 71 6.88 1.42 22.23
C ALA A 71 8.28 1.75 21.67
N GLU A 72 9.15 0.75 21.50
CA GLU A 72 10.48 0.93 20.90
C GLU A 72 10.36 1.19 19.40
N VAL A 73 9.48 0.44 18.73
CA VAL A 73 9.18 0.62 17.30
C VAL A 73 8.58 2.01 17.06
N GLU A 74 7.65 2.43 17.91
CA GLU A 74 7.01 3.73 17.83
C GLU A 74 8.01 4.88 17.99
N ALA A 75 8.91 4.80 18.97
CA ALA A 75 9.95 5.81 19.17
C ALA A 75 10.91 5.93 17.97
N VAL A 76 11.31 4.79 17.38
CA VAL A 76 12.13 4.79 16.16
C VAL A 76 11.36 5.35 14.97
N PHE A 77 10.09 4.98 14.83
CA PHE A 77 9.23 5.49 13.77
C PHE A 77 9.09 7.01 13.84
N ASP A 78 8.81 7.57 15.02
CA ASP A 78 8.71 9.02 15.22
C ASP A 78 10.05 9.71 14.94
N HIS A 79 11.18 9.10 15.31
CA HIS A 79 12.51 9.61 14.96
C HIS A 79 12.75 9.64 13.44
N VAL A 80 12.38 8.57 12.73
CA VAL A 80 12.47 8.51 11.26
C VAL A 80 11.58 9.57 10.62
N LEU A 81 10.34 9.74 11.09
CA LEU A 81 9.45 10.79 10.60
C LEU A 81 10.06 12.18 10.78
N ALA A 82 10.65 12.48 11.94
CA ALA A 82 11.32 13.75 12.18
C ALA A 82 12.48 13.98 11.21
N LEU A 83 13.27 12.94 10.91
CA LEU A 83 14.35 13.02 9.92
C LEU A 83 13.82 13.25 8.49
N VAL A 84 12.71 12.59 8.13
CA VAL A 84 12.07 12.78 6.82
C VAL A 84 11.55 14.21 6.68
N VAL A 85 10.85 14.73 7.68
CA VAL A 85 10.36 16.12 7.67
C VAL A 85 11.51 17.12 7.62
N GLY A 86 12.60 16.88 8.35
CA GLY A 86 13.79 17.74 8.29
C GLY A 86 14.48 17.74 6.92
N ARG A 87 14.43 16.62 6.19
CA ARG A 87 15.03 16.48 4.86
C ARG A 87 14.12 16.92 3.72
N PHE A 88 12.83 16.73 3.90
CA PHE A 88 11.76 17.02 2.93
C PHE A 88 10.70 17.86 3.65
N PRO A 89 10.99 19.15 3.89
CA PRO A 89 10.02 20.03 4.51
C PRO A 89 8.77 20.08 3.65
N PRO A 90 7.57 20.17 4.26
CA PRO A 90 6.35 20.37 3.51
C PRO A 90 6.48 21.62 2.64
N ALA A 91 5.99 21.56 1.40
CA ALA A 91 5.87 22.75 0.57
C ALA A 91 5.06 23.77 1.37
N VAL A 92 5.63 24.96 1.56
CA VAL A 92 4.87 26.11 2.05
C VAL A 92 3.99 26.50 0.87
N ASP A 93 2.69 26.27 0.97
CA ASP A 93 1.75 26.82 0.00
C ASP A 93 1.82 28.35 0.13
N GLU A 94 2.48 29.01 -0.82
CA GLU A 94 2.52 30.46 -0.99
C GLU A 94 1.16 30.96 -1.52
N GLU A 95 0.08 30.71 -0.78
CA GLU A 95 -1.26 31.25 -1.08
C GLU A 95 -1.80 31.99 0.14
N ASP A 96 -1.22 33.14 0.51
CA ASP A 96 -1.82 34.08 1.47
C ASP A 96 -1.17 35.49 1.45
N GLU A 97 -0.76 36.02 0.28
CA GLU A 97 -0.29 37.42 0.16
C GLU A 97 -0.85 38.17 -1.08
N GLU A 98 -2.15 38.09 -1.36
CA GLU A 98 -2.81 39.11 -2.21
C GLU A 98 -4.22 39.44 -1.69
N GLU A 99 -4.33 40.51 -0.88
CA GLU A 99 -5.33 41.60 -0.98
C GLU A 99 -5.42 42.39 0.35
N VAL A 100 -4.49 43.31 0.56
CA VAL A 100 -4.75 44.54 1.34
C VAL A 100 -4.37 45.74 0.50
N THR A 101 -5.16 46.02 -0.54
CA THR A 101 -5.26 47.37 -1.11
C THR A 101 -6.65 47.59 -1.71
N SER A 102 -7.53 48.27 -0.98
CA SER A 102 -8.34 49.42 -1.44
C SER A 102 -9.24 49.93 -0.32
#